data_AF-U3TSD9-F1
#
_entry.id   AF-U3TSD9-F1
#
_cell.length_a   1.000
_cell.length_b   1.000
_cell.length_c   1.000
_cell.angle_alpha   90.00
_cell.angle_beta   90.00
_cell.angle_gamma   90.00
#
_symmetry.space_group_name_H-M   'P 1'
#
loop_
_entity.id
_entity.type
_entity.pdbx_description
1 polymer ?
#
loop_
_entity_poly.entity_id
_entity_poly.type
_entity_poly.pdbx_seq_one_letter_code
_entity_poly.pdbx_strand_id
1 'polypeptide(L)'
;MTMRTHLRHSAHAFFLWIKLLWRRIDEDNMTTQAGNLAYVSLLALVPLIAVVFALFAAFPVFSDISVQLKNFIFTNFMPAAGDVIQRYLDQFVANVNKMTAVGAVGLIVTALLLMHSVDSALNAIWRSDKPRPMVYSFAVYWMILTLGPLLAGASLAISSYLLSLRWVNVTGVTSLIDQALRIFPLVLSILAFWLLYSIVPTRRVPGHDALIGAVVAGLLFELGKKGFALYVTMFSSYQLIYGVLAVIPILFLWVYWTWCIVLLGAEVTVTLDDYRQLKQQERDKEREET
;
A
#
# COMPACT_ATOMS: atom_id res chain seq x y z
N MET A 1 -36.99 -27.75 -7.96
CA MET A 1 -36.69 -27.50 -6.53
C MET A 1 -35.18 -27.30 -6.25
N THR A 2 -34.31 -27.31 -7.28
CA THR A 2 -32.84 -27.41 -7.18
C THR A 2 -32.07 -26.08 -7.18
N MET A 3 -32.65 -24.97 -7.64
CA MET A 3 -31.91 -23.69 -7.73
C MET A 3 -31.90 -22.89 -6.42
N ARG A 4 -32.91 -23.08 -5.56
CA ARG A 4 -33.00 -22.42 -4.24
C ARG A 4 -32.09 -23.06 -3.18
N THR A 5 -31.80 -24.36 -3.28
CA THR A 5 -30.93 -25.10 -2.35
C THR A 5 -29.46 -24.75 -2.58
N HIS A 6 -29.00 -24.76 -3.83
CA HIS A 6 -27.63 -24.35 -4.19
C HIS A 6 -27.27 -22.93 -3.74
N LEU A 7 -28.19 -21.97 -3.89
CA LEU A 7 -27.99 -20.59 -3.41
C LEU A 7 -27.87 -20.53 -1.88
N ARG A 8 -28.61 -21.39 -1.15
CA ARG A 8 -28.56 -21.43 0.31
C ARG A 8 -27.24 -22.01 0.83
N HIS A 9 -26.74 -23.09 0.25
CA HIS A 9 -25.45 -23.69 0.64
C HIS A 9 -24.26 -22.78 0.30
N SER A 10 -24.29 -22.12 -0.88
CA SER A 10 -23.22 -21.17 -1.23
C SER A 10 -23.22 -19.93 -0.33
N ALA A 11 -24.39 -19.43 0.08
CA ALA A 11 -24.48 -18.33 1.04
C ALA A 11 -24.00 -18.74 2.44
N HIS A 12 -24.28 -19.98 2.85
CA HIS A 12 -23.81 -20.50 4.14
C HIS A 12 -22.29 -20.64 4.19
N ALA A 13 -21.67 -21.23 3.15
CA ALA A 13 -20.22 -21.32 3.03
C ALA A 13 -19.54 -19.94 3.05
N PHE A 14 -20.13 -18.95 2.39
CA PHE A 14 -19.63 -17.57 2.42
C PHE A 14 -19.72 -16.93 3.80
N PHE A 15 -20.82 -17.15 4.53
CA PHE A 15 -20.98 -16.64 5.90
C PHE A 15 -19.97 -17.29 6.87
N LEU A 16 -19.74 -18.60 6.74
CA LEU A 16 -18.73 -19.33 7.50
C LEU A 16 -17.33 -18.78 7.21
N TRP A 17 -17.02 -18.48 5.94
CA TRP A 17 -15.75 -17.88 5.56
C TRP A 17 -15.56 -16.47 6.14
N ILE A 18 -16.59 -15.61 6.10
CA ILE A 18 -16.53 -14.29 6.75
C ILE A 18 -16.25 -14.45 8.26
N LYS A 19 -16.92 -15.40 8.93
CA LYS A 19 -16.68 -15.66 10.35
C LYS A 19 -15.26 -16.14 10.62
N LEU A 20 -14.71 -17.00 9.75
CA LEU A 20 -13.34 -17.48 9.83
C LEU A 20 -12.33 -16.35 9.60
N LEU A 21 -12.58 -15.48 8.63
CA LEU A 21 -11.76 -14.30 8.34
C LEU A 21 -11.73 -13.36 9.53
N TRP A 22 -12.89 -13.06 10.13
CA TRP A 22 -12.96 -12.24 11.35
C TRP A 22 -12.20 -12.86 12.52
N ARG A 23 -12.30 -14.18 12.70
CA ARG A 23 -11.56 -14.88 13.75
C ARG A 23 -10.04 -14.77 13.55
N ARG A 24 -9.57 -14.93 12.31
CA ARG A 24 -8.13 -14.77 12.00
C ARG A 24 -7.63 -13.35 12.21
N ILE A 25 -8.39 -12.34 11.78
CA ILE A 25 -8.04 -10.93 12.00
C ILE A 25 -7.79 -10.63 13.50
N ASP A 26 -8.61 -11.22 14.36
CA ASP A 26 -8.50 -11.09 15.81
C ASP A 26 -7.33 -11.91 16.37
N GLU A 27 -7.20 -13.19 15.97
CA GLU A 27 -6.07 -14.07 16.35
C GLU A 27 -4.71 -13.47 15.98
N ASP A 28 -4.59 -12.90 14.77
CA ASP A 28 -3.37 -12.31 14.24
C ASP A 28 -3.15 -10.85 14.72
N ASN A 29 -4.03 -10.32 15.57
CA ASN A 29 -3.97 -8.97 16.13
C ASN A 29 -3.70 -7.90 15.05
N MET A 30 -4.42 -8.00 13.93
CA MET A 30 -4.13 -7.27 12.69
C MET A 30 -3.98 -5.76 12.90
N THR A 31 -4.84 -5.16 13.72
CA THR A 31 -4.82 -3.72 14.01
C THR A 31 -3.58 -3.32 14.80
N THR A 32 -3.18 -4.11 15.79
CA THR A 32 -1.95 -3.90 16.56
C THR A 32 -0.72 -4.04 15.65
N GLN A 33 -0.71 -5.02 14.75
CA GLN A 33 0.36 -5.19 13.77
C GLN A 33 0.43 -4.01 12.78
N ALA A 34 -0.73 -3.53 12.29
CA ALA A 34 -0.78 -2.33 11.45
C ALA A 34 -0.22 -1.09 12.19
N GLY A 35 -0.48 -0.98 13.49
CA GLY A 35 0.10 0.07 14.35
C GLY A 35 1.63 -0.01 14.44
N ASN A 36 2.16 -1.20 14.68
CA ASN A 36 3.62 -1.44 14.70
C ASN A 36 4.25 -1.12 13.34
N LEU A 37 3.67 -1.61 12.24
CA LEU A 37 4.15 -1.34 10.89
C LEU A 37 4.09 0.16 10.55
N ALA A 38 3.06 0.87 10.99
CA ALA A 38 2.96 2.32 10.81
C ALA A 38 4.05 3.06 11.58
N TYR A 39 4.28 2.70 12.85
CA TYR A 39 5.34 3.27 13.67
C TYR A 39 6.72 3.07 13.02
N VAL A 40 7.05 1.83 12.64
CA VAL A 40 8.34 1.53 12.00
C VAL A 40 8.47 2.21 10.63
N SER A 41 7.37 2.31 9.87
CA SER A 41 7.35 3.03 8.58
C SER A 41 7.63 4.52 8.74
N LEU A 42 7.10 5.16 9.78
CA LEU A 42 7.36 6.57 10.05
C LEU A 42 8.81 6.82 10.48
N LEU A 43 9.38 5.93 11.29
CA LEU A 43 10.80 6.00 11.64
C LEU A 43 11.70 5.81 10.40
N ALA A 44 11.31 4.88 9.52
CA ALA A 44 12.03 4.58 8.28
C ALA A 44 11.80 5.60 7.16
N LEU A 45 10.83 6.51 7.31
CA LEU A 45 10.51 7.53 6.30
C LEU A 45 11.73 8.39 5.96
N VAL A 46 12.45 8.86 6.99
CA VAL A 46 13.64 9.72 6.82
C VAL A 46 14.77 8.97 6.09
N PRO A 47 15.21 7.78 6.53
CA PRO A 47 16.15 6.95 5.77
C PRO A 47 15.72 6.67 4.33
N LEU A 48 14.45 6.36 4.12
CA LEU A 48 13.92 6.01 2.81
C LEU A 48 13.99 7.19 1.84
N ILE A 49 13.57 8.37 2.30
CA ILE A 49 13.70 9.62 1.55
C ILE A 49 15.18 9.87 1.20
N ALA A 50 16.09 9.60 2.14
CA ALA A 50 17.52 9.77 1.91
C ALA A 50 18.06 8.91 0.77
N VAL A 51 17.69 7.63 0.78
CA VAL A 51 18.14 6.68 -0.25
C VAL A 51 17.55 7.06 -1.61
N VAL A 52 16.29 7.48 -1.67
CA VAL A 52 15.64 7.94 -2.91
C VAL A 52 16.37 9.16 -3.49
N PHE A 53 16.68 10.17 -2.67
CA PHE A 53 17.42 11.35 -3.13
C PHE A 53 18.87 11.03 -3.52
N ALA A 54 19.55 10.18 -2.76
CA ALA A 54 20.90 9.73 -3.11
C ALA A 54 20.91 9.00 -4.46
N LEU A 55 19.90 8.16 -4.73
CA LEU A 55 19.75 7.47 -6.01
C LEU A 55 19.52 8.47 -7.14
N PHE A 56 18.63 9.45 -6.97
CA PHE A 56 18.43 10.48 -7.99
C PHE A 56 19.67 11.35 -8.24
N ALA A 57 20.43 11.67 -7.20
CA ALA A 57 21.69 12.42 -7.34
C ALA A 57 22.78 11.58 -8.03
N ALA A 58 22.80 10.27 -7.81
CA ALA A 58 23.81 9.37 -8.39
C ALA A 58 23.58 9.06 -9.88
N PHE A 59 22.35 9.19 -10.37
CA PHE A 59 21.97 8.82 -11.74
C PHE A 59 21.41 10.03 -12.51
N PRO A 60 22.17 10.59 -13.48
CA PRO A 60 21.81 11.80 -14.21
C PRO A 60 20.46 11.74 -14.95
N VAL A 61 19.99 10.53 -15.32
CA VAL A 61 18.69 10.31 -15.97
C VAL A 61 17.50 10.75 -15.11
N PHE A 62 17.65 10.86 -13.78
CA PHE A 62 16.57 11.28 -12.88
C PHE A 62 16.60 12.76 -12.49
N SER A 63 17.45 13.59 -13.10
CA SER A 63 17.51 15.03 -12.82
C SER A 63 16.16 15.71 -13.04
N ASP A 64 15.48 15.36 -14.15
CA ASP A 64 14.20 15.96 -14.53
C ASP A 64 13.03 15.40 -13.70
N ILE A 65 13.10 14.12 -13.31
CA ILE A 65 12.12 13.46 -12.44
C ILE A 65 12.22 14.00 -11.01
N SER A 66 13.41 14.33 -10.53
CA SER A 66 13.59 14.99 -9.23
C SER A 66 12.89 16.35 -9.16
N VAL A 67 12.97 17.15 -10.23
CA VAL A 67 12.28 18.44 -10.33
C VAL A 67 10.76 18.23 -10.35
N GLN A 68 10.27 17.25 -11.11
CA GLN A 68 8.84 16.93 -11.16
C GLN A 68 8.31 16.37 -9.82
N LEU A 69 9.07 15.54 -9.12
CA LEU A 69 8.67 15.00 -7.81
C LEU A 69 8.68 16.10 -6.74
N LYS A 70 9.69 16.98 -6.76
CA LYS A 70 9.72 18.20 -5.95
C LYS A 70 8.45 19.02 -6.20
N ASN A 71 8.16 19.35 -7.46
CA ASN A 71 6.96 20.10 -7.83
C ASN A 71 5.67 19.39 -7.44
N PHE A 72 5.60 18.07 -7.59
CA PHE A 72 4.44 17.28 -7.20
C PHE A 72 4.18 17.36 -5.68
N ILE A 73 5.22 17.20 -4.86
CA ILE A 73 5.12 17.36 -3.40
C ILE A 73 4.70 18.80 -3.04
N PHE A 74 5.28 19.81 -3.70
CA PHE A 74 4.94 21.22 -3.47
C PHE A 74 3.49 21.56 -3.80
N THR A 75 3.01 21.12 -4.96
CA THR A 75 1.67 21.46 -5.44
C THR A 75 0.58 20.65 -4.72
N ASN A 76 0.84 19.39 -4.37
CA ASN A 76 -0.21 18.48 -3.87
C ASN A 76 -0.23 18.33 -2.35
N PHE A 77 0.89 18.48 -1.65
CA PHE A 77 0.91 18.28 -0.20
C PHE A 77 0.81 19.60 0.58
N MET A 78 1.56 20.65 0.22
CA MET A 78 1.57 21.91 1.00
C MET A 78 2.01 23.14 0.18
N PRO A 79 1.10 23.83 -0.56
CA PRO A 79 1.44 25.02 -1.33
C PRO A 79 1.97 26.21 -0.50
N ALA A 80 1.73 26.23 0.82
CA ALA A 80 2.22 27.26 1.75
C ALA A 80 3.61 26.97 2.37
N ALA A 81 4.22 25.81 2.12
CA ALA A 81 5.49 25.39 2.72
C ALA A 81 6.62 25.12 1.70
N GLY A 82 6.45 25.58 0.45
CA GLY A 82 7.35 25.26 -0.66
C GLY A 82 8.81 25.63 -0.41
N ASP A 83 9.06 26.88 -0.03
CA ASP A 83 10.43 27.36 0.22
C ASP A 83 11.09 26.72 1.45
N VAL A 84 10.29 26.21 2.39
CA VAL A 84 10.77 25.57 3.62
C VAL A 84 11.19 24.14 3.31
N ILE A 85 10.36 23.36 2.62
CA ILE A 85 10.70 22.00 2.20
C ILE A 85 11.83 22.01 1.16
N GLN A 86 11.87 22.96 0.22
CA GLN A 86 13.00 23.08 -0.72
C GLN A 86 14.31 23.28 0.03
N ARG A 87 14.34 24.22 0.99
CA ARG A 87 15.50 24.44 1.86
C ARG A 87 15.84 23.20 2.68
N TYR A 88 14.85 22.49 3.25
CA TYR A 88 15.11 21.24 3.97
C TYR A 88 15.64 20.15 3.06
N LEU A 89 15.14 19.99 1.84
CA LEU A 89 15.61 19.00 0.88
C LEU A 89 17.04 19.31 0.41
N ASP A 90 17.31 20.56 0.06
CA ASP A 90 18.64 20.98 -0.38
C ASP A 90 19.65 20.90 0.78
N GLN A 91 19.23 21.28 1.99
CA GLN A 91 20.02 21.11 3.22
C GLN A 91 20.19 19.63 3.60
N PHE A 92 19.19 18.79 3.36
CA PHE A 92 19.26 17.35 3.59
C PHE A 92 20.27 16.70 2.66
N VAL A 93 20.21 16.98 1.35
CA VAL A 93 21.19 16.50 0.36
C VAL A 93 22.60 16.98 0.73
N ALA A 94 22.75 18.25 1.13
CA ALA A 94 24.03 18.79 1.60
C ALA A 94 24.54 18.11 2.87
N ASN A 95 23.63 17.70 3.78
CA ASN A 95 23.96 17.00 5.02
C ASN A 95 24.28 15.52 4.79
N VAL A 96 23.64 14.86 3.81
CA VAL A 96 23.98 13.48 3.40
C VAL A 96 25.42 13.39 2.92
N ASN A 97 25.89 14.39 2.16
CA ASN A 97 27.30 14.48 1.73
C ASN A 97 28.28 14.72 2.90
N LYS A 98 27.79 15.16 4.06
CA LYS A 98 28.55 15.36 5.30
C LYS A 98 28.26 14.26 6.35
N MET A 99 27.49 13.24 5.98
CA MET A 99 26.99 12.25 6.94
C MET A 99 28.15 11.40 7.45
N THR A 100 28.25 11.30 8.78
CA THR A 100 29.23 10.43 9.43
C THR A 100 28.85 8.96 9.22
N ALA A 101 29.84 8.06 9.31
CA ALA A 101 29.59 6.62 9.19
C ALA A 101 28.52 6.11 10.17
N VAL A 102 28.41 6.73 11.35
CA VAL A 102 27.38 6.41 12.37
C VAL A 102 25.98 6.74 11.88
N GLY A 103 25.78 7.90 11.22
CA GLY A 103 24.50 8.26 10.62
C GLY A 103 24.10 7.32 9.50
N ALA A 104 25.05 6.93 8.63
CA ALA A 104 24.82 5.96 7.57
C ALA A 104 24.36 4.60 8.11
N VAL A 105 25.04 4.09 9.15
CA VAL A 105 24.67 2.83 9.82
C VAL A 105 23.27 2.96 10.43
N GLY A 106 22.94 4.08 11.07
CA GLY A 106 21.61 4.32 11.61
C GLY A 106 20.51 4.20 10.55
N LEU A 107 20.70 4.83 9.38
CA LEU A 107 19.73 4.76 8.28
C LEU A 107 19.57 3.33 7.75
N ILE A 108 20.67 2.60 7.58
CA ILE A 108 20.64 1.19 7.14
C ILE A 108 19.90 0.34 8.16
N VAL A 109 20.19 0.48 9.46
CA VAL A 109 19.52 -0.27 10.52
C VAL A 109 18.02 0.02 10.52
N THR A 110 17.59 1.27 10.42
CA THR A 110 16.17 1.61 10.37
C THR A 110 15.47 1.04 9.14
N ALA A 111 16.13 1.05 7.97
CA ALA A 111 15.60 0.42 6.76
C ALA A 111 15.47 -1.10 6.93
N LEU A 112 16.48 -1.76 7.51
CA LEU A 112 16.46 -3.19 7.82
C LEU A 112 15.39 -3.55 8.86
N LEU A 113 15.13 -2.69 9.83
CA LEU A 113 14.06 -2.87 10.82
C LEU A 113 12.69 -2.85 10.15
N LEU A 114 12.40 -1.84 9.31
CA LEU A 114 11.15 -1.79 8.55
C LEU A 114 10.96 -3.05 7.72
N MET A 115 12.03 -3.45 7.06
CA MET A 115 12.06 -4.63 6.22
C MET A 115 11.74 -5.91 7.00
N HIS A 116 12.38 -6.08 8.13
CA HIS A 116 12.13 -7.20 9.01
C HIS A 116 10.69 -7.20 9.56
N SER A 117 10.14 -6.03 9.93
CA SER A 117 8.79 -5.92 10.48
C SER A 117 7.71 -6.33 9.47
N VAL A 118 7.82 -5.90 8.21
CA VAL A 118 6.85 -6.27 7.15
C VAL A 118 6.98 -7.75 6.79
N ASP A 119 8.20 -8.25 6.60
CA ASP A 119 8.43 -9.68 6.34
C ASP A 119 7.85 -10.53 7.47
N SER A 120 8.06 -10.13 8.72
CA SER A 120 7.54 -10.85 9.89
C SER A 120 6.01 -10.80 9.95
N ALA A 121 5.41 -9.63 9.72
CA ALA A 121 3.96 -9.47 9.75
C ALA A 121 3.26 -10.30 8.66
N LEU A 122 3.78 -10.27 7.42
CA LEU A 122 3.23 -11.08 6.34
C LEU A 122 3.50 -12.57 6.58
N ASN A 123 4.70 -12.99 6.97
CA ASN A 123 4.94 -14.41 7.23
C ASN A 123 4.11 -14.96 8.40
N ALA A 124 3.76 -14.13 9.39
CA ALA A 124 2.82 -14.49 10.45
C ALA A 124 1.43 -14.84 9.90
N ILE A 125 0.85 -13.99 9.04
CA ILE A 125 -0.46 -14.23 8.39
C ILE A 125 -0.45 -15.55 7.59
N TRP A 126 0.64 -15.80 6.86
CA TRP A 126 0.81 -17.04 6.08
C TRP A 126 1.23 -18.25 6.93
N ARG A 127 1.41 -18.07 8.25
CA ARG A 127 1.86 -19.10 9.21
C ARG A 127 3.13 -19.80 8.74
N SER A 128 4.12 -19.02 8.32
CA SER A 128 5.39 -19.56 7.83
C SER A 128 6.53 -19.32 8.82
N ASP A 129 7.10 -20.42 9.31
CA ASP A 129 8.24 -20.39 10.24
C ASP A 129 9.60 -20.31 9.53
N LYS A 130 9.63 -20.24 8.19
CA LYS A 130 10.88 -20.27 7.43
C LYS A 130 11.46 -18.86 7.30
N PRO A 131 12.66 -18.57 7.85
CA PRO A 131 13.30 -17.28 7.65
C PRO A 131 13.67 -17.10 6.17
N ARG A 132 13.39 -15.92 5.61
CA ARG A 132 13.89 -15.54 4.29
C ARG A 132 15.39 -15.32 4.35
N PRO A 133 16.17 -15.78 3.35
CA PRO A 133 17.56 -15.37 3.24
C PRO A 133 17.62 -13.87 2.99
N MET A 134 18.44 -13.16 3.77
CA MET A 134 18.49 -11.69 3.80
C MET A 134 18.71 -11.05 2.41
N VAL A 135 19.40 -11.75 1.51
CA VAL A 135 19.64 -11.32 0.12
C VAL A 135 18.35 -11.25 -0.71
N TYR A 136 17.43 -12.20 -0.54
CA TYR A 136 16.15 -12.21 -1.25
C TYR A 136 15.23 -11.12 -0.73
N SER A 137 15.15 -10.97 0.61
CA SER A 137 14.41 -9.87 1.17
C SER A 137 15.00 -8.53 0.68
N PHE A 138 16.33 -8.39 0.57
CA PHE A 138 16.95 -7.15 0.07
C PHE A 138 16.53 -6.86 -1.36
N ALA A 139 16.53 -7.85 -2.26
CA ALA A 139 16.09 -7.67 -3.65
C ALA A 139 14.61 -7.28 -3.75
N VAL A 140 13.74 -7.89 -2.95
CA VAL A 140 12.30 -7.55 -2.89
C VAL A 140 12.11 -6.13 -2.38
N TYR A 141 12.85 -5.74 -1.36
CA TYR A 141 12.84 -4.37 -0.83
C TYR A 141 13.39 -3.35 -1.80
N TRP A 142 14.45 -3.70 -2.54
CA TRP A 142 15.00 -2.86 -3.58
C TRP A 142 14.00 -2.65 -4.73
N MET A 143 13.23 -3.69 -5.07
CA MET A 143 12.11 -3.58 -6.00
C MET A 143 10.98 -2.71 -5.44
N ILE A 144 10.57 -2.87 -4.19
CA ILE A 144 9.53 -2.02 -3.58
C ILE A 144 10.01 -0.56 -3.49
N LEU A 145 11.27 -0.32 -3.15
CA LEU A 145 11.85 1.01 -3.02
C LEU A 145 11.98 1.74 -4.36
N THR A 146 12.23 1.03 -5.45
CA THR A 146 12.36 1.61 -6.79
C THR A 146 11.03 1.65 -7.53
N LEU A 147 10.34 0.51 -7.57
CA LEU A 147 9.08 0.32 -8.30
C LEU A 147 7.89 0.95 -7.54
N GLY A 148 7.87 0.91 -6.22
CA GLY A 148 6.78 1.45 -5.40
C GLY A 148 6.55 2.95 -5.61
N PRO A 149 7.56 3.82 -5.40
CA PRO A 149 7.46 5.25 -5.69
C PRO A 149 7.21 5.54 -7.18
N LEU A 150 7.77 4.75 -8.09
CA LEU A 150 7.51 4.91 -9.53
C LEU A 150 6.04 4.66 -9.87
N LEU A 151 5.46 3.58 -9.35
CA LEU A 151 4.04 3.25 -9.53
C LEU A 151 3.16 4.28 -8.81
N ALA A 152 3.44 4.64 -7.56
CA ALA A 152 2.68 5.65 -6.83
C ALA A 152 2.74 7.01 -7.53
N GLY A 153 3.92 7.43 -7.97
CA GLY A 153 4.14 8.66 -8.73
C GLY A 153 3.39 8.67 -10.06
N ALA A 154 3.44 7.57 -10.82
CA ALA A 154 2.67 7.41 -12.06
C ALA A 154 1.16 7.48 -11.80
N SER A 155 0.65 6.76 -10.80
CA SER A 155 -0.77 6.79 -10.41
C SER A 155 -1.21 8.21 -10.03
N LEU A 156 -0.41 8.93 -9.25
CA LEU A 156 -0.73 10.28 -8.80
C LEU A 156 -0.65 11.30 -9.93
N ALA A 157 0.40 11.26 -10.77
CA ALA A 157 0.55 12.14 -11.91
C ALA A 157 -0.63 12.00 -12.89
N ILE A 158 -1.04 10.76 -13.16
CA ILE A 158 -2.20 10.46 -14.02
C ILE A 158 -3.50 10.90 -13.36
N SER A 159 -3.68 10.65 -12.05
CA SER A 159 -4.86 11.10 -11.31
C SER A 159 -5.00 12.63 -11.33
N SER A 160 -3.89 13.35 -11.21
CA SER A 160 -3.84 14.81 -11.27
C SER A 160 -4.12 15.35 -12.68
N TYR A 161 -3.55 14.72 -13.71
CA TYR A 161 -3.81 15.05 -15.12
C TYR A 161 -5.27 14.81 -15.52
N LEU A 162 -5.90 13.74 -15.03
CA LEU A 162 -7.33 13.50 -15.21
C LEU A 162 -8.19 14.60 -14.60
N LEU A 163 -7.80 15.07 -13.42
CA LEU A 163 -8.52 16.15 -12.74
C LEU A 163 -8.44 17.45 -13.55
N SER A 164 -7.30 17.74 -14.19
CA SER A 164 -7.12 18.93 -15.02
C SER A 164 -7.84 18.83 -16.37
N LEU A 165 -7.88 17.66 -16.99
CA LEU A 165 -8.67 17.42 -18.22
C LEU A 165 -10.17 17.60 -18.00
N ARG A 166 -10.70 17.26 -16.81
CA ARG A 166 -12.11 17.53 -16.47
C ARG A 166 -12.49 19.01 -16.47
N TRP A 167 -11.51 19.91 -16.34
CA TRP A 167 -11.72 21.35 -16.42
C TRP A 167 -11.67 21.87 -17.85
N VAL A 168 -10.99 21.16 -18.76
CA VAL A 168 -10.85 21.52 -20.17
C VAL A 168 -11.74 20.61 -21.00
N ASN A 169 -12.96 21.07 -21.25
CA ASN A 169 -14.03 20.32 -21.92
C ASN A 169 -13.74 20.09 -23.42
N VAL A 170 -12.75 19.24 -23.77
CA VAL A 170 -12.41 18.91 -25.16
C VAL A 170 -13.23 17.70 -25.64
N THR A 171 -14.14 17.98 -26.56
CA THR A 171 -15.18 17.09 -27.06
C THR A 171 -14.66 16.25 -28.25
N GLY A 172 -14.64 14.92 -28.12
CA GLY A 172 -14.73 14.03 -29.30
C GLY A 172 -13.81 12.81 -29.32
N VAL A 173 -12.54 12.93 -28.93
CA VAL A 173 -11.55 11.81 -28.94
C VAL A 173 -11.29 11.27 -27.51
N THR A 174 -11.93 11.89 -26.53
CA THR A 174 -11.57 11.88 -25.10
C THR A 174 -12.23 10.76 -24.29
N SER A 175 -13.33 10.15 -24.74
CA SER A 175 -14.10 9.24 -23.87
C SER A 175 -13.38 7.92 -23.52
N LEU A 176 -12.72 7.27 -24.49
CA LEU A 176 -12.00 6.01 -24.23
C LEU A 176 -10.71 6.24 -23.43
N ILE A 177 -9.99 7.32 -23.73
CA ILE A 177 -8.76 7.70 -23.03
C ILE A 177 -9.10 8.13 -21.58
N ASP A 178 -10.14 8.93 -21.37
CA ASP A 178 -10.59 9.36 -20.03
C ASP A 178 -11.06 8.15 -19.19
N GLN A 179 -11.75 7.19 -19.81
CA GLN A 179 -12.19 5.98 -19.12
C GLN A 179 -11.01 5.04 -18.78
N ALA A 180 -10.04 4.88 -19.69
CA ALA A 180 -8.82 4.12 -19.43
C ALA A 180 -7.99 4.76 -18.31
N LEU A 181 -7.79 6.08 -18.36
CA LEU A 181 -7.05 6.82 -17.34
C LEU A 181 -7.75 6.74 -15.98
N ARG A 182 -9.08 6.76 -15.91
CA ARG A 182 -9.84 6.62 -14.64
C ARG A 182 -9.66 5.26 -13.96
N ILE A 183 -9.48 4.20 -14.75
CA ILE A 183 -9.30 2.82 -14.25
C ILE A 183 -7.82 2.54 -13.96
N PHE A 184 -6.91 3.28 -14.58
CA PHE A 184 -5.47 3.06 -14.50
C PHE A 184 -4.91 3.06 -13.05
N PRO A 185 -5.24 4.02 -12.15
CA PRO A 185 -4.79 3.97 -10.76
C PRO A 185 -5.20 2.69 -10.04
N LEU A 186 -6.45 2.25 -10.23
CA LEU A 186 -6.95 1.02 -9.65
C LEU A 186 -6.17 -0.20 -10.15
N VAL A 187 -5.91 -0.29 -11.46
CA VAL A 187 -5.11 -1.38 -12.05
C VAL A 187 -3.71 -1.38 -11.47
N LEU A 188 -3.10 -0.20 -11.30
CA LEU A 188 -1.77 -0.07 -10.74
C LEU A 188 -1.72 -0.50 -9.26
N SER A 189 -2.73 -0.12 -8.48
CA SER A 189 -2.87 -0.57 -7.08
C SER A 189 -3.06 -2.08 -7.00
N ILE A 190 -3.93 -2.66 -7.83
CA ILE A 190 -4.12 -4.12 -7.88
C ILE A 190 -2.81 -4.81 -8.27
N LEU A 191 -2.10 -4.30 -9.26
CA LEU A 191 -0.80 -4.85 -9.67
C LEU A 191 0.22 -4.78 -8.52
N ALA A 192 0.29 -3.65 -7.80
CA ALA A 192 1.19 -3.49 -6.67
C ALA A 192 0.87 -4.48 -5.53
N PHE A 193 -0.40 -4.62 -5.15
CA PHE A 193 -0.81 -5.60 -4.13
C PHE A 193 -0.62 -7.05 -4.60
N TRP A 194 -0.85 -7.33 -5.89
CA TRP A 194 -0.63 -8.65 -6.45
C TRP A 194 0.84 -9.06 -6.41
N LEU A 195 1.75 -8.14 -6.75
CA LEU A 195 3.19 -8.34 -6.59
C LEU A 195 3.55 -8.54 -5.12
N LEU A 196 3.00 -7.73 -4.22
CA LEU A 196 3.23 -7.83 -2.77
C LEU A 196 2.83 -9.22 -2.25
N TYR A 197 1.61 -9.70 -2.55
CA TYR A 197 1.12 -10.99 -2.07
C TYR A 197 1.73 -12.20 -2.80
N SER A 198 2.29 -12.02 -4.00
CA SER A 198 2.93 -13.10 -4.74
C SER A 198 4.42 -13.25 -4.41
N ILE A 199 5.11 -12.13 -4.13
CA ILE A 199 6.57 -12.08 -3.99
C ILE A 199 7.02 -12.06 -2.52
N VAL A 200 6.26 -11.43 -1.62
CA VAL A 200 6.69 -11.21 -0.23
C VAL A 200 6.45 -12.41 0.72
N PRO A 201 5.39 -13.22 0.59
CA PRO A 201 5.23 -14.42 1.41
C PRO A 201 6.28 -15.50 1.07
N THR A 202 6.89 -16.14 2.06
CA THR A 202 7.80 -17.29 1.85
C THR A 202 7.09 -18.52 1.30
N ARG A 203 5.79 -18.66 1.59
CA ARG A 203 4.96 -19.74 1.09
C ARG A 203 4.59 -19.45 -0.37
N ARG A 204 4.56 -20.50 -1.20
CA ARG A 204 4.04 -20.39 -2.56
C ARG A 204 2.54 -20.07 -2.52
N VAL A 205 2.16 -18.89 -3.00
CA VAL A 205 0.77 -18.45 -3.15
C VAL A 205 0.35 -18.64 -4.60
N PRO A 206 -0.78 -19.32 -4.89
CA PRO A 206 -1.32 -19.37 -6.24
C PRO A 206 -1.61 -17.96 -6.75
N GLY A 207 -1.15 -17.60 -7.96
CA GLY A 207 -1.28 -16.24 -8.49
C GLY A 207 -2.73 -15.75 -8.60
N HIS A 208 -3.70 -16.67 -8.76
CA HIS A 208 -5.13 -16.38 -8.71
C HIS A 208 -5.60 -15.93 -7.32
N ASP A 209 -5.10 -16.55 -6.24
CA ASP A 209 -5.50 -16.21 -4.87
C ASP A 209 -4.91 -14.87 -4.46
N ALA A 210 -3.65 -14.64 -4.83
CA ALA A 210 -3.02 -13.33 -4.71
C ALA A 210 -3.80 -12.25 -5.47
N LEU A 211 -4.37 -12.56 -6.64
CA LEU A 211 -5.14 -11.60 -7.43
C LEU A 211 -6.46 -11.23 -6.75
N ILE A 212 -7.18 -12.19 -6.17
CA ILE A 212 -8.43 -11.90 -5.43
C ILE A 212 -8.13 -10.99 -4.23
N GLY A 213 -7.12 -11.33 -3.43
CA GLY A 213 -6.72 -10.47 -2.30
C GLY A 213 -6.26 -9.09 -2.76
N ALA A 214 -5.52 -9.00 -3.87
CA ALA A 214 -5.07 -7.75 -4.45
C ALA A 214 -6.22 -6.88 -4.99
N VAL A 215 -7.28 -7.48 -5.53
CA VAL A 215 -8.50 -6.77 -5.94
C VAL A 215 -9.19 -6.17 -4.71
N VAL A 216 -9.36 -6.94 -3.64
CA VAL A 216 -9.97 -6.45 -2.39
C VAL A 216 -9.14 -5.31 -1.79
N ALA A 217 -7.82 -5.50 -1.65
CA ALA A 217 -6.92 -4.48 -1.14
C ALA A 217 -6.89 -3.23 -2.04
N GLY A 218 -6.81 -3.41 -3.36
CA GLY A 218 -6.79 -2.32 -4.34
C GLY A 218 -8.06 -1.47 -4.30
N LEU A 219 -9.24 -2.10 -4.22
CA LEU A 219 -10.51 -1.39 -4.08
C LEU A 219 -10.57 -0.61 -2.77
N LEU A 220 -10.20 -1.24 -1.65
CA LEU A 220 -10.16 -0.59 -0.35
C LEU A 220 -9.14 0.55 -0.28
N PHE A 221 -8.02 0.43 -1.00
CA PHE A 221 -7.00 1.47 -1.10
C PHE A 221 -7.48 2.68 -1.89
N GLU A 222 -8.13 2.47 -3.04
CA GLU A 222 -8.74 3.55 -3.82
C GLU A 222 -9.88 4.25 -3.05
N LEU A 223 -10.71 3.49 -2.34
CA LEU A 223 -11.72 4.04 -1.43
C LEU A 223 -11.08 4.77 -0.26
N GLY A 224 -10.00 4.23 0.30
CA GLY A 224 -9.21 4.84 1.37
C GLY A 224 -8.63 6.19 0.96
N LYS A 225 -8.06 6.31 -0.24
CA LYS A 225 -7.57 7.60 -0.78
C LYS A 225 -8.69 8.66 -0.82
N LYS A 226 -9.87 8.30 -1.30
CA LYS A 226 -11.02 9.21 -1.36
C LYS A 226 -11.53 9.58 0.04
N GLY A 227 -11.64 8.59 0.93
CA GLY A 227 -12.05 8.79 2.32
C GLY A 227 -11.07 9.66 3.10
N PHE A 228 -9.77 9.47 2.88
CA PHE A 228 -8.74 10.28 3.51
C PHE A 228 -8.67 11.70 2.96
N ALA A 229 -8.84 11.87 1.64
CA ALA A 229 -8.98 13.20 1.05
C ALA A 229 -10.17 13.96 1.66
N LEU A 230 -11.32 13.30 1.81
CA LEU A 230 -12.49 13.86 2.49
C LEU A 230 -12.17 14.21 3.95
N TYR A 231 -11.53 13.31 4.69
CA TYR A 231 -11.11 13.54 6.08
C TYR A 231 -10.23 14.79 6.23
N VAL A 232 -9.18 14.92 5.41
CA VAL A 232 -8.27 16.08 5.46
C VAL A 232 -9.01 17.39 5.14
N THR A 233 -9.93 17.37 4.18
CA THR A 233 -10.72 18.57 3.83
C THR A 233 -11.73 18.97 4.92
N MET A 234 -12.36 18.00 5.59
CA MET A 234 -13.32 18.26 6.66
C MET A 234 -12.66 18.67 7.98
N PHE A 235 -11.46 18.14 8.27
CA PHE A 235 -10.70 18.42 9.50
C PHE A 235 -9.66 19.55 9.34
N SER A 236 -9.88 20.50 8.42
CA SER A 236 -9.00 21.67 8.25
C SER A 236 -8.85 22.49 9.55
N SER A 237 -9.86 22.48 10.42
CA SER A 237 -9.81 23.08 11.76
C SER A 237 -8.72 22.49 12.66
N TYR A 238 -8.31 21.24 12.45
CA TYR A 238 -7.21 20.62 13.20
C TYR A 238 -5.85 21.26 12.82
N GLN A 239 -5.70 21.65 11.55
CA GLN A 239 -4.54 22.43 11.08
C GLN A 239 -4.55 23.85 11.65
N LEU A 240 -5.73 24.44 11.94
CA LEU A 240 -5.81 25.78 12.55
C LEU A 240 -5.27 25.81 14.00
N ILE A 241 -5.44 24.72 14.75
CA ILE A 241 -5.02 24.64 16.16
C ILE A 241 -3.56 24.18 16.26
N TYR A 242 -3.18 23.14 15.52
CA TYR A 242 -1.86 22.50 15.64
C TYR A 242 -0.85 22.96 14.59
N GLY A 243 -1.26 23.75 13.60
CA GLY A 243 -0.39 24.23 12.52
C GLY A 243 0.32 23.08 11.80
N VAL A 244 1.63 23.22 11.58
CA VAL A 244 2.48 22.21 10.92
C VAL A 244 2.53 20.89 11.70
N LEU A 245 2.34 20.92 13.03
CA LEU A 245 2.36 19.70 13.85
C LEU A 245 1.20 18.75 13.53
N ALA A 246 0.11 19.24 12.94
CA ALA A 246 -1.01 18.42 12.48
C ALA A 246 -0.59 17.37 11.44
N VAL A 247 0.51 17.60 10.70
CA VAL A 247 1.01 16.66 9.68
C VAL A 247 1.38 15.31 10.28
N ILE A 248 1.93 15.28 11.50
CA ILE A 248 2.40 14.05 12.15
C ILE A 248 1.23 13.06 12.41
N PRO A 249 0.18 13.41 13.17
CA PRO A 249 -0.93 12.49 13.42
C PRO A 249 -1.73 12.17 12.15
N ILE A 250 -1.86 13.13 11.22
CA ILE A 250 -2.54 12.90 9.93
C ILE A 250 -1.78 11.85 9.10
N LEU A 251 -0.45 11.98 9.02
CA LEU A 251 0.40 11.02 8.33
C LEU A 251 0.38 9.65 9.02
N PHE A 252 0.44 9.61 10.36
CA PHE A 252 0.34 8.37 11.13
C PHE A 252 -0.96 7.63 10.82
N LEU A 253 -2.09 8.34 10.84
CA LEU A 253 -3.40 7.77 10.54
C LEU A 253 -3.45 7.21 9.11
N TRP A 254 -2.90 7.92 8.12
CA TRP A 254 -2.84 7.46 6.74
C TRP A 254 -2.03 6.17 6.57
N VAL A 255 -0.84 6.14 7.16
CA VAL A 255 0.06 4.98 7.09
C VAL A 255 -0.57 3.79 7.82
N TYR A 256 -1.14 4.01 9.00
CA TYR A 256 -1.89 2.99 9.74
C TYR A 256 -3.03 2.41 8.92
N TRP A 257 -3.86 3.27 8.31
CA TRP A 257 -4.97 2.83 7.46
C TRP A 257 -4.50 2.02 6.26
N THR A 258 -3.40 2.45 5.64
CA THR A 258 -2.78 1.73 4.51
C THR A 258 -2.33 0.32 4.95
N TRP A 259 -1.70 0.19 6.11
CA TRP A 259 -1.30 -1.13 6.64
C TRP A 259 -2.50 -2.01 6.99
N CYS A 260 -3.58 -1.46 7.55
CA CYS A 260 -4.82 -2.22 7.74
C CYS A 260 -5.34 -2.81 6.43
N ILE A 261 -5.30 -2.05 5.33
CA ILE A 261 -5.73 -2.54 4.01
C ILE A 261 -4.78 -3.63 3.49
N VAL A 262 -3.47 -3.43 3.61
CA VAL A 262 -2.45 -4.41 3.18
C VAL A 262 -2.65 -5.74 3.91
N LEU A 263 -2.77 -5.70 5.25
CA LEU A 263 -2.92 -6.91 6.06
C LEU A 263 -4.27 -7.59 5.85
N LEU A 264 -5.35 -6.81 5.70
CA LEU A 264 -6.67 -7.36 5.39
C LEU A 264 -6.67 -8.11 4.04
N GLY A 265 -6.04 -7.55 3.00
CA GLY A 265 -5.93 -8.24 1.72
C GLY A 265 -5.06 -9.50 1.78
N ALA A 266 -4.05 -9.52 2.66
CA ALA A 266 -3.27 -10.72 2.94
C ALA A 266 -4.11 -11.81 3.63
N GLU A 267 -4.93 -11.44 4.63
CA GLU A 267 -5.87 -12.36 5.29
C GLU A 267 -6.89 -12.94 4.31
N VAL A 268 -7.43 -12.11 3.42
CA VAL A 268 -8.31 -12.59 2.34
C VAL A 268 -7.55 -13.59 1.47
N THR A 269 -6.32 -13.28 1.08
CA THR A 269 -5.52 -14.15 0.22
C THR A 269 -5.29 -15.53 0.84
N VAL A 270 -4.91 -15.60 2.11
CA VAL A 270 -4.59 -16.87 2.78
C VAL A 270 -5.82 -17.72 3.07
N THR A 271 -6.97 -17.09 3.35
CA THR A 271 -8.22 -17.78 3.70
C THR A 271 -9.02 -18.27 2.49
N LEU A 272 -8.61 -17.94 1.26
CA LEU A 272 -9.27 -18.44 0.05
C LEU A 272 -9.15 -19.95 -0.12
N ASP A 273 -8.06 -20.56 0.37
CA ASP A 273 -7.94 -22.01 0.39
C ASP A 273 -8.95 -22.64 1.36
N ASP A 274 -9.07 -22.07 2.56
CA ASP A 274 -10.07 -22.47 3.57
C ASP A 274 -11.51 -22.31 3.01
N TYR A 275 -11.79 -21.25 2.26
CA TYR A 275 -13.09 -21.04 1.59
C TYR A 275 -13.43 -22.15 0.60
N ARG A 276 -12.47 -22.57 -0.23
CA ARG A 276 -12.68 -23.64 -1.21
C ARG A 276 -12.98 -24.96 -0.53
N GLN A 277 -12.29 -25.27 0.57
CA GLN A 277 -12.54 -26.47 1.36
C GLN A 277 -13.96 -26.45 1.97
N LEU A 278 -14.37 -25.34 2.58
CA LEU A 278 -15.73 -25.17 3.11
C LEU A 278 -16.80 -25.32 2.02
N LYS A 279 -16.58 -24.72 0.85
CA LYS A 279 -17.50 -24.84 -0.29
C LYS A 279 -17.60 -26.27 -0.80
N GLN A 280 -16.50 -27.02 -0.81
CA GLN A 280 -16.51 -28.42 -1.23
C GLN A 280 -17.27 -29.29 -0.22
N GLN A 281 -17.06 -29.09 1.09
CA GLN A 281 -17.79 -29.81 2.14
C GLN A 281 -19.31 -29.59 2.06
N GLU A 282 -19.76 -28.35 1.82
CA GLU A 282 -21.19 -28.07 1.66
C GLU A 282 -21.79 -28.73 0.41
N ARG A 283 -21.01 -28.83 -0.68
CA ARG A 283 -21.44 -29.56 -1.89
C ARG A 283 -21.51 -31.06 -1.69
N ASP A 284 -20.61 -31.62 -0.89
CA ASP A 284 -20.60 -33.05 -0.58
C ASP A 284 -21.80 -33.41 0.31
N LYS A 285 -22.14 -32.57 1.31
CA LYS A 285 -23.38 -32.71 2.07
C LYS A 285 -24.64 -32.64 1.21
N GLU A 286 -24.71 -31.69 0.27
CA GLU A 286 -25.87 -31.59 -0.65
C GLU A 286 -26.04 -32.85 -1.49
N ARG A 287 -24.94 -33.53 -1.88
CA ARG A 287 -24.96 -34.80 -2.61
C ARG A 287 -25.38 -36.00 -1.77
N GLU A 288 -25.09 -35.99 -0.47
CA GLU A 288 -25.53 -37.03 0.47
C GLU A 288 -27.02 -36.89 0.82
N GLU A 289 -27.57 -35.68 0.73
CA GLU A 289 -28.98 -35.37 0.99
C GLU A 289 -29.92 -35.60 -0.22
N THR A 290 -29.39 -35.87 -1.42
CA THR A 290 -30.16 -36.11 -2.68
C THR A 290 -30.18 -37.55 -3.11
#